data_AF-A0A6A6N192-F1
#
_entry.id   AF-A0A6A6N192-F1
#
_cell.length_a   1.000
_cell.length_b   1.000
_cell.length_c   1.000
_cell.angle_alpha   90.00
_cell.angle_beta   90.00
_cell.angle_gamma   90.00
#
_symmetry.space_group_name_H-M   'P 1'
#
loop_
_entity.id
_entity.type
_entity.pdbx_description
1 polymer ?
#
loop_
_entity_poly.entity_id
_entity_poly.type
_entity_poly.pdbx_seq_one_letter_code
_entity_poly.pdbx_strand_id
1 'polypeptide(L)'
;MWSNRENNFPARGFSTPPASWKLPHFPVVMQLSERKSVSSGCRRDLFHVIHKVPAGDSPTSGPNTFRLVLVEKDPSRAISLFWAAINDGDRIDSALKDMAVVMKQLNRSDEAIEAIKSFRHLCPYDSQESLDNVLVELYKRSGRIDEEIEMLHRKLKNIEEGIAFGGKRTKIARSQGKKIQITIEQERSRILGNLAWAYLQHHDYGLAEQHYRKALSLEPDKNKQCNLAICLMHA
;
A
#
# COMPACT_ATOMS: atom_id res chain seq x y z
N MET A 1 32.85 -68.35 -9.64
CA MET A 1 31.79 -67.55 -10.28
C MET A 1 30.75 -67.21 -9.22
N TRP A 2 30.40 -65.94 -9.12
CA TRP A 2 29.80 -65.29 -7.93
C TRP A 2 28.38 -65.73 -7.59
N SER A 3 28.06 -65.68 -6.29
CA SER A 3 26.71 -65.66 -5.71
C SER A 3 26.57 -64.39 -4.88
N ASN A 4 25.48 -63.62 -5.06
CA ASN A 4 24.83 -62.75 -4.06
C ASN A 4 23.64 -62.01 -4.69
N ARG A 5 22.43 -62.27 -4.19
CA ARG A 5 21.64 -61.43 -3.26
C ARG A 5 20.87 -60.29 -3.93
N GLU A 6 19.56 -60.45 -3.90
CA GLU A 6 18.52 -59.42 -4.03
C GLU A 6 18.86 -58.22 -3.14
N ASN A 7 18.76 -57.01 -3.70
CA ASN A 7 18.70 -55.78 -2.92
C ASN A 7 17.57 -54.89 -3.44
N ASN A 8 16.58 -54.80 -2.58
CA ASN A 8 15.41 -53.93 -2.59
C ASN A 8 15.87 -52.50 -2.25
N PHE A 9 15.54 -51.50 -3.07
CA PHE A 9 15.77 -50.08 -2.74
C PHE A 9 14.42 -49.38 -2.48
N PRO A 10 14.15 -48.90 -1.26
CA PRO A 10 12.93 -48.15 -0.97
C PRO A 10 13.11 -46.64 -1.19
N ALA A 11 12.00 -46.01 -1.60
CA ALA A 11 11.84 -44.57 -1.75
C ALA A 11 12.08 -43.82 -0.42
N ARG A 12 12.86 -42.74 -0.48
CA ARG A 12 13.11 -41.84 0.65
C ARG A 12 12.09 -40.69 0.61
N GLY A 13 11.00 -40.87 1.35
CA GLY A 13 10.00 -39.84 1.63
C GLY A 13 10.56 -38.73 2.53
N PHE A 14 10.04 -37.52 2.36
CA PHE A 14 10.34 -36.35 3.19
C PHE A 14 9.71 -36.52 4.58
N SER A 15 10.53 -36.43 5.64
CA SER A 15 10.08 -36.45 7.03
C SER A 15 9.62 -35.07 7.50
N THR A 16 8.34 -34.94 7.83
CA THR A 16 7.84 -33.92 8.76
C THR A 16 7.88 -34.46 10.20
N PRO A 17 8.32 -33.69 11.21
CA PRO A 17 8.32 -34.15 12.60
C PRO A 17 6.90 -34.25 13.20
N PRO A 18 6.65 -35.18 14.15
CA PRO A 18 5.32 -35.45 14.69
C PRO A 18 4.89 -34.45 15.77
N ALA A 19 3.57 -34.24 15.88
CA ALA A 19 2.93 -33.33 16.83
C ALA A 19 2.79 -33.92 18.25
N SER A 20 3.25 -33.12 19.20
CA SER A 20 3.50 -33.35 20.62
C SER A 20 2.44 -33.32 21.72
N TRP A 21 1.12 -33.28 21.54
CA TRP A 21 0.26 -32.92 22.71
C TRP A 21 -1.03 -33.73 22.84
N LYS A 22 -1.11 -34.46 23.97
CA LYS A 22 -2.24 -35.25 24.46
C LYS A 22 -3.44 -34.34 24.80
N LEU A 23 -4.63 -34.69 24.34
CA LEU A 23 -5.91 -34.14 24.77
C LEU A 23 -6.51 -34.97 25.92
N PRO A 24 -7.35 -34.35 26.77
CA PRO A 24 -8.59 -34.98 27.22
C PRO A 24 -9.84 -34.22 26.72
N HIS A 25 -10.88 -34.99 26.46
CA HIS A 25 -12.14 -34.62 25.79
C HIS A 25 -13.11 -33.74 26.64
N PHE A 26 -13.61 -32.65 26.00
CA PHE A 26 -14.99 -32.07 25.91
C PHE A 26 -15.77 -31.59 27.16
N PRO A 27 -16.66 -30.54 27.09
CA PRO A 27 -17.62 -30.29 25.99
C PRO A 27 -17.73 -28.87 25.42
N VAL A 28 -18.40 -28.82 24.27
CA VAL A 28 -18.83 -27.66 23.48
C VAL A 28 -19.76 -26.76 24.28
N VAL A 29 -19.40 -25.47 24.40
CA VAL A 29 -20.33 -24.36 24.64
C VAL A 29 -19.88 -23.19 23.76
N MET A 30 -20.73 -22.80 22.79
CA MET A 30 -20.61 -21.51 22.10
C MET A 30 -20.79 -20.39 23.12
N GLN A 31 -19.80 -19.52 23.25
CA GLN A 31 -20.00 -18.16 23.74
C GLN A 31 -19.28 -17.19 22.80
N LEU A 32 -20.08 -16.45 22.02
CA LEU A 32 -19.66 -15.18 21.45
C LEU A 32 -19.26 -14.27 22.61
N SER A 33 -17.99 -13.90 22.69
CA SER A 33 -17.59 -12.72 23.44
C SER A 33 -16.91 -11.75 22.48
N GLU A 34 -17.62 -10.65 22.22
CA GLU A 34 -17.05 -9.46 21.61
C GLU A 34 -15.88 -8.99 22.46
N ARG A 35 -14.67 -9.05 21.91
CA ARG A 35 -13.56 -8.25 22.40
C ARG A 35 -13.00 -7.42 21.25
N LYS A 36 -13.37 -6.14 21.28
CA LYS A 36 -12.62 -5.02 20.71
C LYS A 36 -11.13 -5.25 20.93
N SER A 37 -10.39 -5.55 19.87
CA SER A 37 -8.94 -5.37 19.84
C SER A 37 -8.65 -4.10 19.05
N VAL A 38 -8.31 -3.05 19.80
CA VAL A 38 -7.68 -1.85 19.27
C VAL A 38 -6.27 -2.27 18.88
N SER A 39 -6.04 -2.64 17.61
CA SER A 39 -4.69 -2.90 17.12
C SER A 39 -3.99 -1.57 16.82
N SER A 40 -3.29 -1.09 17.85
CA SER A 40 -2.18 -0.16 17.72
C SER A 40 -1.11 -0.75 16.78
N GLY A 41 -0.63 0.07 15.85
CA GLY A 41 0.70 -0.11 15.26
C GLY A 41 0.80 -0.62 13.83
N CYS A 42 0.50 0.24 12.84
CA CYS A 42 1.26 0.24 11.59
C CYS A 42 1.22 1.62 10.93
N ARG A 43 2.00 2.58 11.46
CA ARG A 43 2.34 3.80 10.73
C ARG A 43 3.25 3.40 9.57
N ARG A 44 2.69 3.26 8.36
CA ARG A 44 3.47 3.21 7.13
C ARG A 44 3.68 4.63 6.63
N ASP A 45 4.94 4.89 6.30
CA ASP A 45 5.57 6.17 5.97
C ASP A 45 4.66 7.12 5.16
N LEU A 46 4.13 8.15 5.84
CA LEU A 46 3.59 9.32 5.17
C LEU A 46 4.77 10.16 4.68
N PHE A 47 4.78 10.44 3.38
CA PHE A 47 5.73 11.31 2.71
C PHE A 47 5.85 12.65 3.45
N HIS A 48 6.98 12.90 4.11
CA HIS A 48 7.32 14.18 4.70
C HIS A 48 8.56 14.71 3.97
N VAL A 49 8.32 15.42 2.86
CA VAL A 49 9.36 16.22 2.21
C VAL A 49 9.32 17.61 2.85
N ILE A 50 10.33 17.89 3.67
CA ILE A 50 10.54 19.18 4.33
C ILE A 50 11.16 20.12 3.30
N HIS A 51 10.39 21.08 2.79
CA HIS A 51 10.91 22.22 2.04
C HIS A 51 11.25 23.35 3.02
N LYS A 52 12.53 23.74 3.10
CA LYS A 52 12.98 24.94 3.82
C LYS A 52 12.65 26.19 2.99
N VAL A 53 12.15 27.23 3.65
CA VAL A 53 12.02 28.60 3.11
C VAL A 53 12.64 29.57 4.14
N PRO A 54 13.40 30.62 3.75
CA PRO A 54 13.89 31.65 4.66
C PRO A 54 12.85 32.74 4.94
N ALA A 55 13.18 33.58 5.93
CA ALA A 55 12.30 34.28 6.86
C ALA A 55 11.38 35.40 6.30
N GLY A 56 10.19 35.46 6.88
CA GLY A 56 9.35 36.65 7.04
C GLY A 56 8.72 36.58 8.45
N ASP A 57 8.87 37.66 9.22
CA ASP A 57 8.78 37.70 10.69
C ASP A 57 7.40 37.45 11.32
N SER A 58 7.46 36.97 12.59
CA SER A 58 6.45 36.91 13.68
C SER A 58 5.50 35.68 13.80
N PRO A 59 5.07 35.31 15.03
CA PRO A 59 5.84 34.89 16.20
C PRO A 59 5.76 33.36 16.46
N THR A 60 6.83 32.83 17.07
CA THR A 60 7.12 31.44 17.47
C THR A 60 5.95 30.46 17.66
N SER A 61 5.57 29.78 16.58
CA SER A 61 5.09 28.39 16.59
C SER A 61 5.33 27.83 15.20
N GLY A 62 6.29 26.90 15.08
CA GLY A 62 6.75 26.42 13.78
C GLY A 62 5.62 25.86 12.89
N PRO A 63 5.78 25.89 11.56
CA PRO A 63 4.76 25.43 10.61
C PRO A 63 4.37 23.96 10.80
N ASN A 64 5.27 23.15 11.34
CA ASN A 64 5.01 21.74 11.67
C ASN A 64 4.07 21.55 12.86
N THR A 65 4.02 22.52 13.78
CA THR A 65 3.14 22.47 14.96
C THR A 65 1.70 22.71 14.53
N PHE A 66 1.44 23.65 13.61
CA PHE A 66 0.09 23.89 13.07
C PHE A 66 -0.42 22.69 12.25
N ARG A 67 0.45 22.05 11.47
CA ARG A 67 0.13 20.91 10.59
C ARG A 67 -0.35 19.65 11.33
N LEU A 68 0.09 19.45 12.58
CA LEU A 68 -0.31 18.31 13.41
C LEU A 68 -1.30 18.68 14.53
N VAL A 69 -1.21 19.88 15.10
CA VAL A 69 -2.03 20.28 16.26
C VAL A 69 -3.48 20.62 15.89
N LEU A 70 -3.76 21.07 14.66
CA LEU A 70 -5.16 21.31 14.26
C LEU A 70 -5.93 20.02 13.95
N VAL A 71 -5.27 19.01 13.38
CA VAL A 71 -5.92 17.79 12.89
C VAL A 71 -6.42 16.91 14.05
N GLU A 72 -5.77 16.95 15.21
CA GLU A 72 -6.28 16.26 16.41
C GLU A 72 -7.41 17.01 17.13
N LYS A 73 -7.57 18.33 16.90
CA LYS A 73 -8.51 19.15 17.67
C LYS A 73 -9.83 19.45 16.97
N ASP A 74 -9.88 19.44 15.64
CA ASP A 74 -11.14 19.55 14.86
C ASP A 74 -10.92 19.15 13.38
N PRO A 75 -11.23 17.89 12.99
CA PRO A 75 -10.98 17.42 11.63
C PRO A 75 -11.94 18.07 10.60
N SER A 76 -13.13 18.49 11.02
CA SER A 76 -14.09 19.21 10.16
C SER A 76 -13.58 20.60 9.81
N ARG A 77 -13.08 21.35 10.80
CA ARG A 77 -12.45 22.65 10.56
C ARG A 77 -11.19 22.56 9.73
N ALA A 78 -10.38 21.51 9.91
CA ALA A 78 -9.22 21.26 9.07
C ALA A 78 -9.61 21.08 7.59
N ILE A 79 -10.65 20.30 7.31
CA ILE A 79 -11.20 20.13 5.95
C ILE A 79 -11.65 21.48 5.37
N SER A 80 -12.35 22.31 6.14
CA SER A 80 -12.76 23.65 5.67
C SER A 80 -11.57 24.54 5.31
N LEU A 81 -10.47 24.48 6.05
CA LEU A 81 -9.25 25.23 5.76
C LEU A 81 -8.54 24.72 4.49
N PHE A 82 -8.52 23.40 4.26
CA PHE A 82 -7.98 22.85 3.01
C PHE A 82 -8.82 23.28 1.80
N TRP A 83 -10.15 23.29 1.91
CA TRP A 83 -11.02 23.80 0.85
C TRP A 83 -10.76 25.28 0.55
N ALA A 84 -10.58 26.11 1.58
CA ALA A 84 -10.23 27.53 1.39
C ALA A 84 -8.91 27.67 0.62
N ALA A 85 -7.86 26.94 1.01
CA ALA A 85 -6.57 26.96 0.31
C ALA A 85 -6.67 26.50 -1.16
N ILE A 86 -7.47 25.46 -1.45
CA ILE A 86 -7.71 24.99 -2.82
C ILE A 86 -8.40 26.09 -3.65
N ASN A 87 -9.42 26.75 -3.10
CA ASN A 87 -10.15 27.80 -3.80
C ASN A 87 -9.30 29.07 -4.02
N ASP A 88 -8.42 29.39 -3.08
CA ASP A 88 -7.46 30.50 -3.20
C ASP A 88 -6.28 30.16 -4.12
N GLY A 89 -6.17 28.91 -4.57
CA GLY A 89 -5.07 28.42 -5.41
C GLY A 89 -3.74 28.25 -4.67
N ASP A 90 -3.74 28.30 -3.34
CA ASP A 90 -2.52 28.16 -2.54
C ASP A 90 -2.19 26.68 -2.30
N ARG A 91 -1.03 26.24 -2.82
CA ARG A 91 -0.46 24.90 -2.60
C ARG A 91 -1.50 23.77 -2.75
N ILE A 92 -2.29 23.82 -3.82
CA ILE A 92 -3.40 22.90 -4.11
C ILE A 92 -2.97 21.44 -3.93
N ASP A 93 -1.79 21.06 -4.41
CA ASP A 93 -1.31 19.68 -4.34
C ASP A 93 -1.08 19.19 -2.90
N SER A 94 -0.60 20.08 -2.02
CA SER A 94 -0.33 19.78 -0.61
C SER A 94 -1.63 19.79 0.19
N ALA A 95 -2.52 20.74 -0.08
CA ALA A 95 -3.86 20.80 0.51
C ALA A 95 -4.67 19.55 0.18
N LEU A 96 -4.67 19.09 -1.08
CA LEU A 96 -5.35 17.86 -1.49
C LEU A 96 -4.80 16.61 -0.77
N LYS A 97 -3.48 16.47 -0.65
CA LYS A 97 -2.85 15.32 0.02
C LYS A 97 -3.18 15.29 1.51
N ASP A 98 -3.07 16.43 2.19
CA ASP A 98 -3.33 16.51 3.62
C ASP A 98 -4.84 16.36 3.91
N MET A 99 -5.71 16.94 3.09
CA MET A 99 -7.17 16.74 3.16
C MET A 99 -7.55 15.28 2.97
N ALA A 100 -6.93 14.58 2.01
CA ALA A 100 -7.19 13.16 1.77
C ALA A 100 -6.86 12.29 2.99
N VAL A 101 -5.79 12.61 3.74
CA VAL A 101 -5.43 11.90 4.98
C VAL A 101 -6.51 12.08 6.04
N VAL A 102 -7.00 13.31 6.25
CA VAL A 102 -8.06 13.61 7.22
C VAL A 102 -9.38 12.97 6.82
N MET A 103 -9.78 13.10 5.55
CA MET A 103 -11.01 12.49 5.03
C MET A 103 -10.99 10.96 5.12
N LYS A 104 -9.85 10.33 4.86
CA LYS A 104 -9.68 8.87 5.06
C LYS A 104 -9.91 8.46 6.51
N GLN A 105 -9.44 9.22 7.48
CA GLN A 105 -9.67 8.93 8.91
C GLN A 105 -11.14 9.07 9.31
N LEU A 106 -11.87 9.99 8.67
CA LEU A 106 -13.30 10.19 8.85
C LEU A 106 -14.17 9.22 8.03
N ASN A 107 -13.56 8.23 7.37
CA ASN A 107 -14.25 7.30 6.48
C ASN A 107 -14.99 7.98 5.30
N ARG A 108 -14.49 9.15 4.87
CA ARG A 108 -14.98 9.95 3.72
C ARG A 108 -14.04 9.79 2.53
N SER A 109 -13.62 8.57 2.24
CA SER A 109 -12.62 8.31 1.19
C SER A 109 -13.14 8.64 -0.21
N ASP A 110 -14.42 8.44 -0.49
CA ASP A 110 -15.01 8.77 -1.80
C ASP A 110 -14.99 10.28 -2.09
N GLU A 111 -15.31 11.10 -1.09
CA GLU A 111 -15.23 12.55 -1.23
C GLU A 111 -13.80 13.04 -1.49
N ALA A 112 -12.81 12.41 -0.83
CA ALA A 112 -11.41 12.70 -1.09
C ALA A 112 -10.99 12.33 -2.51
N ILE A 113 -11.48 11.20 -3.03
CA ILE A 113 -11.20 10.76 -4.40
C ILE A 113 -11.75 11.78 -5.40
N GLU A 114 -13.02 12.17 -5.25
CA GLU A 114 -13.65 13.10 -6.17
C GLU A 114 -12.98 14.48 -6.12
N ALA A 115 -12.62 14.97 -4.92
CA ALA A 115 -11.84 16.21 -4.80
C ALA A 115 -10.49 16.12 -5.53
N ILE A 116 -9.73 15.04 -5.36
CA ILE A 116 -8.45 14.89 -6.07
C ILE A 116 -8.70 14.85 -7.59
N LYS A 117 -9.69 14.11 -8.09
CA LYS A 117 -10.00 14.08 -9.53
C LYS A 117 -10.37 15.45 -10.07
N SER A 118 -11.19 16.19 -9.34
CA SER A 118 -11.63 17.53 -9.72
C SER A 118 -10.48 18.53 -9.79
N PHE A 119 -9.53 18.50 -8.85
CA PHE A 119 -8.53 19.56 -8.73
C PHE A 119 -7.10 19.17 -9.15
N ARG A 120 -6.81 17.88 -9.38
CA ARG A 120 -5.45 17.44 -9.73
C ARG A 120 -4.87 18.11 -10.98
N HIS A 121 -5.71 18.58 -11.90
CA HIS A 121 -5.26 19.24 -13.13
C HIS A 121 -4.65 20.63 -12.86
N LEU A 122 -4.94 21.22 -11.70
CA LEU A 122 -4.36 22.47 -11.23
C LEU A 122 -3.01 22.27 -10.52
N CYS A 123 -2.64 21.03 -10.22
CA CYS A 123 -1.40 20.69 -9.53
C CYS A 123 -0.21 20.62 -10.51
N PRO A 124 1.01 20.96 -10.06
CA PRO A 124 2.22 20.76 -10.85
C PRO A 124 2.37 19.31 -11.35
N TYR A 125 3.04 19.15 -12.50
CA TYR A 125 3.31 17.84 -13.10
C TYR A 125 4.04 16.89 -12.12
N ASP A 126 5.05 17.40 -11.41
CA ASP A 126 5.83 16.64 -10.44
C ASP A 126 4.99 16.09 -9.27
N SER A 127 3.84 16.72 -8.98
CA SER A 127 2.92 16.28 -7.92
C SER A 127 2.04 15.11 -8.37
N GLN A 128 1.88 14.86 -9.66
CA GLN A 128 0.94 13.85 -10.18
C GLN A 128 1.26 12.45 -9.69
N GLU A 129 2.53 12.02 -9.68
CA GLU A 129 2.91 10.68 -9.19
C GLU A 129 2.50 10.51 -7.72
N SER A 130 2.68 11.55 -6.91
CA SER A 130 2.31 11.50 -5.49
C SER A 130 0.79 11.49 -5.28
N LEU A 131 0.02 12.18 -6.12
CA LEU A 131 -1.45 12.14 -6.10
C LEU A 131 -1.98 10.78 -6.54
N ASP A 132 -1.38 10.16 -7.58
CA ASP A 132 -1.73 8.80 -8.00
C ASP A 132 -1.51 7.79 -6.85
N ASN A 133 -0.40 7.92 -6.11
CA ASN A 133 -0.14 7.04 -4.96
C ASN A 133 -1.20 7.22 -3.84
N VAL A 134 -1.68 8.45 -3.61
CA VAL A 134 -2.78 8.71 -2.67
C VAL A 134 -4.09 8.12 -3.19
N LEU A 135 -4.40 8.27 -4.49
CA LEU A 135 -5.60 7.71 -5.11
C LEU A 135 -5.65 6.19 -5.01
N VAL A 136 -4.55 5.47 -5.30
CA VAL A 136 -4.49 4.00 -5.12
C VAL A 136 -4.84 3.61 -3.69
N GLU A 137 -4.33 4.33 -2.69
CA GLU A 137 -4.63 4.04 -1.28
C GLU A 137 -6.10 4.34 -0.92
N LEU A 138 -6.69 5.37 -1.52
CA LEU A 138 -8.11 5.70 -1.31
C LEU A 138 -9.04 4.71 -2.02
N TYR A 139 -8.70 4.25 -3.23
CA TYR A 139 -9.48 3.22 -3.94
C TYR A 139 -9.53 1.91 -3.16
N LYS A 140 -8.38 1.47 -2.63
CA LYS A 140 -8.31 0.33 -1.71
C LYS A 140 -9.23 0.49 -0.50
N ARG A 141 -9.32 1.71 0.05
CA ARG A 141 -10.13 1.99 1.24
C ARG A 141 -11.63 2.07 0.95
N SER A 142 -12.01 2.58 -0.22
CA SER A 142 -13.40 2.74 -0.67
C SER A 142 -13.97 1.48 -1.33
N GLY A 143 -13.12 0.51 -1.69
CA GLY A 143 -13.56 -0.68 -2.43
C GLY A 143 -13.78 -0.43 -3.92
N ARG A 144 -13.27 0.67 -4.47
CA ARG A 144 -13.34 1.03 -5.90
C ARG A 144 -12.27 0.26 -6.69
N ILE A 145 -12.42 -1.05 -6.74
CA ILE A 145 -11.40 -1.99 -7.25
C ILE A 145 -11.09 -1.74 -8.74
N ASP A 146 -12.10 -1.44 -9.56
CA ASP A 146 -11.89 -1.21 -11.01
C ASP A 146 -10.98 -0.01 -11.29
N GLU A 147 -11.16 1.08 -10.54
CA GLU A 147 -10.35 2.28 -10.68
C GLU A 147 -8.94 2.11 -10.12
N GLU A 148 -8.81 1.27 -9.07
CA GLU A 148 -7.50 0.82 -8.60
C GLU A 148 -6.77 0.06 -9.71
N ILE A 149 -7.42 -0.93 -10.34
CA ILE A 149 -6.86 -1.74 -11.43
C ILE A 149 -6.45 -0.86 -12.60
N GLU A 150 -7.34 0.02 -13.06
CA GLU A 150 -7.07 0.93 -14.17
C GLU A 150 -5.85 1.83 -13.89
N MET A 151 -5.79 2.40 -12.69
CA MET A 151 -4.66 3.23 -12.28
C MET A 151 -3.35 2.45 -12.21
N LEU A 152 -3.36 1.25 -11.63
CA LEU A 152 -2.18 0.40 -11.53
C LEU A 152 -1.66 -0.03 -12.91
N HIS A 153 -2.55 -0.34 -13.86
CA HIS A 153 -2.17 -0.61 -15.25
C HIS A 153 -1.52 0.59 -15.92
N ARG A 154 -2.07 1.80 -15.77
CA ARG A 154 -1.44 3.03 -16.29
C ARG A 154 -0.04 3.23 -15.70
N LYS A 155 0.14 3.03 -14.39
CA LYS A 155 1.46 3.16 -13.75
C LYS A 155 2.44 2.09 -14.23
N LEU A 156 1.98 0.85 -14.46
CA LEU A 156 2.81 -0.22 -15.01
C LEU A 156 3.25 0.10 -16.44
N LYS A 157 2.34 0.60 -17.28
CA LYS A 157 2.64 1.05 -18.64
C LYS A 157 3.68 2.17 -18.66
N ASN A 158 3.55 3.17 -17.78
CA ASN A 158 4.55 4.25 -17.66
C ASN A 158 5.94 3.74 -17.27
N ILE A 159 6.04 2.65 -16.52
CA ILE A 159 7.33 1.99 -16.24
C ILE A 159 7.89 1.33 -17.50
N GLU A 160 7.05 0.61 -18.24
CA GLU A 160 7.44 -0.12 -19.45
C GLU A 160 7.86 0.82 -20.58
N GLU A 161 7.23 2.01 -20.68
CA GLU A 161 7.59 3.08 -21.61
C GLU A 161 8.79 3.93 -21.14
N GLY A 162 9.33 3.66 -19.94
CA GLY A 162 10.48 4.39 -19.40
C GLY A 162 10.17 5.83 -18.96
N ILE A 163 8.89 6.19 -18.84
CA ILE A 163 8.44 7.52 -18.40
C ILE A 163 8.53 7.64 -16.86
N ALA A 164 8.50 6.52 -16.15
CA ALA A 164 8.61 6.47 -14.69
C ALA A 164 9.90 7.15 -14.18
N PHE A 165 9.79 7.77 -12.99
CA PHE A 165 10.88 8.50 -12.31
C PHE A 165 11.51 9.62 -13.15
N GLY A 166 10.76 10.17 -14.12
CA GLY A 166 11.29 11.17 -15.06
C GLY A 166 12.43 10.63 -15.92
N GLY A 167 12.32 9.36 -16.34
CA GLY A 167 13.33 8.69 -17.17
C GLY A 167 14.54 8.13 -16.42
N LYS A 168 14.56 8.24 -15.09
CA LYS A 168 15.67 7.74 -14.26
C LYS A 168 15.48 6.27 -13.90
N ARG A 169 16.58 5.53 -13.79
CA ARG A 169 16.56 4.11 -13.36
C ARG A 169 16.21 3.89 -11.89
N THR A 170 16.33 4.94 -11.07
CA THR A 170 16.09 4.87 -9.63
C THR A 170 15.50 6.18 -9.11
N LYS A 171 14.70 6.10 -8.04
CA LYS A 171 14.23 7.25 -7.26
C LYS A 171 14.73 7.14 -5.82
N ILE A 172 14.94 8.29 -5.16
CA ILE A 172 15.23 8.33 -3.74
C ILE A 172 13.92 8.54 -3.00
N ALA A 173 13.56 7.58 -2.15
CA ALA A 173 12.47 7.72 -1.21
C ALA A 173 13.01 7.88 0.22
N ARG A 174 12.13 8.27 1.14
CA ARG A 174 12.42 8.24 2.58
C ARG A 174 11.50 7.24 3.24
N SER A 175 12.09 6.33 4.00
CA SER A 175 11.37 5.41 4.89
C SER A 175 12.02 5.47 6.26
N GLN A 176 11.24 5.69 7.32
CA GLN A 176 11.72 5.79 8.71
C GLN A 176 12.89 6.76 8.89
N GLY A 177 12.88 7.89 8.19
CA GLY A 177 13.94 8.90 8.22
C GLY A 177 15.21 8.54 7.45
N LYS A 178 15.32 7.31 6.92
CA LYS A 178 16.43 6.88 6.07
C LYS A 178 16.13 7.10 4.60
N LYS A 179 17.12 7.57 3.85
CA LYS A 179 17.05 7.64 2.39
C LYS A 179 17.25 6.24 1.82
N ILE A 180 16.28 5.76 1.05
CA ILE A 180 16.36 4.50 0.34
C ILE A 180 16.31 4.78 -1.15
N GLN A 181 17.09 4.03 -1.92
CA GLN A 181 17.05 4.08 -3.37
C GLN A 181 16.11 2.97 -3.84
N ILE A 182 15.09 3.35 -4.61
CA ILE A 182 14.11 2.43 -5.21
C ILE A 182 14.45 2.31 -6.69
N THR A 183 14.67 1.09 -7.17
CA THR A 183 14.91 0.80 -8.59
C THR A 183 13.60 0.69 -9.38
N ILE A 184 13.67 0.81 -10.70
CA ILE A 184 12.52 0.55 -11.58
C ILE A 184 11.98 -0.88 -11.36
N GLU A 185 12.86 -1.87 -11.17
CA GLU A 185 12.46 -3.27 -10.95
C GLU A 185 11.70 -3.45 -9.63
N GLN A 186 12.16 -2.82 -8.55
CA GLN A 186 11.46 -2.84 -7.26
C GLN A 186 10.08 -2.17 -7.36
N GLU A 187 10.00 -1.05 -8.06
CA GLU A 187 8.72 -0.36 -8.27
C GLU A 187 7.78 -1.19 -9.15
N ARG A 188 8.31 -1.85 -10.19
CA ARG A 188 7.54 -2.77 -11.04
C ARG A 188 7.01 -3.95 -10.22
N SER A 189 7.83 -4.55 -9.35
CA SER A 189 7.39 -5.62 -8.43
C SER A 189 6.29 -5.12 -7.48
N ARG A 190 6.43 -3.91 -6.93
CA ARG A 190 5.44 -3.29 -6.05
C ARG A 190 4.09 -3.07 -6.76
N ILE A 191 4.11 -2.53 -7.98
CA ILE A 191 2.89 -2.30 -8.77
C ILE A 191 2.23 -3.63 -9.15
N LEU A 192 3.00 -4.61 -9.61
CA LEU A 192 2.47 -5.94 -9.93
C LEU A 192 1.84 -6.62 -8.71
N GLY A 193 2.47 -6.51 -7.53
CA GLY A 193 1.91 -7.07 -6.29
C GLY A 193 0.62 -6.37 -5.84
N ASN A 194 0.50 -5.05 -6.06
CA ASN A 194 -0.75 -4.31 -5.82
C ASN A 194 -1.84 -4.70 -6.82
N LEU A 195 -1.47 -4.87 -8.10
CA LEU A 195 -2.41 -5.25 -9.14
C LEU A 195 -2.94 -6.66 -8.90
N ALA A 196 -2.07 -7.59 -8.51
CA ALA A 196 -2.45 -8.93 -8.08
C ALA A 196 -3.42 -8.90 -6.88
N TRP A 197 -3.18 -8.03 -5.90
CA TRP A 197 -4.08 -7.86 -4.77
C TRP A 197 -5.46 -7.36 -5.21
N ALA A 198 -5.51 -6.37 -6.09
CA ALA A 198 -6.77 -5.84 -6.62
C ALA A 198 -7.56 -6.92 -7.37
N TYR A 199 -6.91 -7.74 -8.20
CA TYR A 199 -7.55 -8.88 -8.86
C TYR A 199 -8.02 -9.96 -7.87
N LEU A 200 -7.26 -10.19 -6.80
CA LEU A 200 -7.67 -11.10 -5.73
C LEU A 200 -8.94 -10.60 -5.01
N GLN A 201 -9.08 -9.28 -4.80
CA GLN A 201 -10.32 -8.69 -4.29
C GLN A 201 -11.46 -8.76 -5.31
N HIS A 202 -11.15 -8.72 -6.61
CA HIS A 202 -12.11 -8.89 -7.70
C HIS A 202 -12.47 -10.37 -7.97
N HIS A 203 -11.97 -11.31 -7.15
CA HIS A 203 -12.15 -12.77 -7.33
C HIS A 203 -11.59 -13.34 -8.64
N ASP A 204 -10.71 -12.61 -9.32
CA ASP A 204 -9.96 -13.13 -10.47
C ASP A 204 -8.64 -13.73 -9.99
N TYR A 205 -8.72 -14.95 -9.48
CA TYR A 205 -7.58 -15.66 -8.92
C TYR A 205 -6.51 -15.98 -9.98
N GLY A 206 -6.92 -16.19 -11.24
CA GLY A 206 -6.01 -16.49 -12.35
C GLY A 206 -5.11 -15.29 -12.70
N LEU A 207 -5.69 -14.10 -12.89
CA LEU A 207 -4.90 -12.89 -13.11
C LEU A 207 -4.08 -12.52 -11.87
N ALA A 208 -4.65 -12.67 -10.68
CA ALA A 208 -3.93 -12.42 -9.43
C ALA A 208 -2.66 -13.30 -9.31
N GLU A 209 -2.79 -14.60 -9.59
CA GLU A 209 -1.69 -15.56 -9.58
C GLU A 209 -0.59 -15.18 -10.58
N GLN A 210 -0.97 -14.84 -11.83
CA GLN A 210 -0.03 -14.43 -12.86
C GLN A 210 0.77 -13.19 -12.43
N HIS A 211 0.10 -12.18 -11.89
CA HIS A 211 0.74 -10.95 -11.43
C HIS A 211 1.63 -11.18 -10.20
N TYR A 212 1.22 -12.02 -9.24
CA TYR A 212 2.06 -12.37 -8.09
C TYR A 212 3.33 -13.12 -8.50
N ARG A 213 3.24 -14.08 -9.43
CA ARG A 213 4.44 -14.76 -9.95
C ARG A 213 5.40 -13.81 -10.62
N LYS A 214 4.88 -12.90 -11.47
CA LYS A 214 5.71 -11.88 -12.15
C LYS A 214 6.33 -10.89 -11.16
N ALA A 215 5.62 -10.54 -10.08
CA ALA A 215 6.18 -9.69 -9.03
C ALA A 215 7.32 -10.39 -8.28
N LEU A 216 7.13 -11.68 -7.95
CA LEU A 216 8.11 -12.50 -7.22
C LEU A 216 9.35 -12.86 -8.04
N SER A 217 9.25 -12.93 -9.37
CA SER A 217 10.41 -13.11 -10.24
C SER A 217 11.32 -11.87 -10.28
N LEU A 218 10.78 -10.70 -9.95
CA LEU A 218 11.55 -9.44 -9.88
C LEU A 218 12.14 -9.21 -8.49
N GLU A 219 11.36 -9.46 -7.44
CA GLU A 219 11.80 -9.24 -6.07
C GLU A 219 11.12 -10.25 -5.11
N PRO A 220 11.90 -11.01 -4.33
CA PRO A 220 11.35 -11.95 -3.36
C PRO A 220 10.65 -11.21 -2.22
N ASP A 221 9.42 -11.60 -1.91
CA ASP A 221 8.60 -10.95 -0.88
C ASP A 221 7.69 -11.98 -0.21
N LYS A 222 7.81 -12.11 1.11
CA LYS A 222 7.05 -13.11 1.89
C LYS A 222 5.54 -12.84 1.85
N ASN A 223 5.12 -11.58 1.84
CA ASN A 223 3.69 -11.24 1.80
C ASN A 223 3.11 -11.61 0.43
N LYS A 224 3.83 -11.33 -0.66
CA LYS A 224 3.42 -11.74 -2.01
C LYS A 224 3.37 -13.27 -2.14
N GLN A 225 4.29 -14.00 -1.51
CA GLN A 225 4.24 -15.48 -1.45
C GLN A 225 3.02 -15.99 -0.69
N CYS A 226 2.71 -15.42 0.47
CA CYS A 226 1.50 -15.78 1.21
C CYS A 226 0.23 -15.52 0.40
N ASN A 227 0.13 -14.38 -0.28
CA ASN A 227 -1.02 -14.07 -1.11
C ASN A 227 -1.11 -14.97 -2.35
N LEU A 228 0.02 -15.34 -2.95
CA LEU A 228 0.05 -16.32 -4.04
C LEU A 228 -0.48 -17.69 -3.58
N ALA A 229 -0.14 -18.12 -2.37
CA ALA A 229 -0.67 -19.37 -1.82
C ALA A 229 -2.21 -19.32 -1.71
N ILE A 230 -2.79 -18.16 -1.36
CA ILE A 230 -4.25 -17.98 -1.37
C ILE A 230 -4.80 -18.15 -2.79
N CYS A 231 -4.18 -17.55 -3.81
CA CYS A 231 -4.63 -17.76 -5.20
C CYS A 231 -4.67 -19.25 -5.58
N LEU A 232 -3.63 -20.00 -5.24
CA LEU A 232 -3.50 -21.43 -5.58
C LEU A 232 -4.50 -22.34 -4.86
N MET A 233 -5.13 -21.87 -3.77
CA MET A 233 -6.21 -22.59 -3.10
C MET A 233 -7.56 -22.42 -3.80
N HIS A 234 -7.69 -21.39 -4.64
CA HIS A 234 -8.94 -21.00 -5.30
C HIS A 234 -8.90 -21.10 -6.84
N ALA A 235 -7.75 -21.44 -7.42
CA ALA A 235 -7.54 -21.70 -8.84
C ALA A 235 -7.77 -23.18 -9.18
#